data_AF-A0A2T4Z6M0-F1
#
_entry.id   AF-A0A2T4Z6M0-F1
#
_cell.length_a   1.000
_cell.length_b   1.000
_cell.length_c   1.000
_cell.angle_alpha   90.00
_cell.angle_beta   90.00
_cell.angle_gamma   90.00
#
_symmetry.space_group_name_H-M   'P 1'
#
loop_
_entity.id
_entity.type
_entity.pdbx_description
1 polymer ?
#
loop_
_entity_poly.entity_id
_entity_poly.type
_entity_poly.pdbx_seq_one_letter_code
_entity_poly.pdbx_strand_id
1 'polypeptide(L)'
;MLVKWSFRLFMGLTVMALLSGCGLLLGADKGSDEGKQDDQAKEETEEEKKKEDDEYAEAQESNETYEEIKFRPISWIGGAPDRQGKGGIWVYNESKHPGNFPDSFDWSEEDVLLIQINESQYKGKKLNVRGLQKVRDDVVRIVVNLEEDGTGDDAPRLYLKVDKGALDDMKFVVETEDGEKVNTNE
;
A
#
# COMPACT_ATOMS: atom_id res chain seq x y z
N MET A 1 -7.51 29.42 46.88
CA MET A 1 -6.34 30.32 46.80
C MET A 1 -5.65 30.05 45.48
N LEU A 2 -5.49 31.10 44.67
CA LEU A 2 -4.81 31.11 43.39
C LEU A 2 -3.28 31.05 43.59
N VAL A 3 -2.58 30.27 42.78
CA VAL A 3 -1.23 30.62 42.34
C VAL A 3 -1.12 30.34 40.85
N LYS A 4 -1.19 31.42 40.08
CA LYS A 4 -0.81 31.52 38.67
C LYS A 4 0.72 31.42 38.59
N TRP A 5 1.24 30.63 37.65
CA TRP A 5 2.62 30.81 37.19
C TRP A 5 2.64 30.85 35.66
N SER A 6 2.79 32.07 35.16
CA SER A 6 3.03 32.40 33.76
C SER A 6 4.50 32.77 33.63
N PHE A 7 5.25 32.15 32.72
CA PHE A 7 6.47 32.78 32.22
C PHE A 7 6.99 32.21 30.89
N ARG A 8 7.03 33.11 29.90
CA ARG A 8 7.95 33.22 28.75
C ARG A 8 7.87 32.10 27.69
N LEU A 9 7.32 32.32 26.49
CA LEU A 9 7.68 33.30 25.45
C LEU A 9 9.18 33.22 25.10
N PHE A 10 9.51 32.33 24.16
CA PHE A 10 10.67 32.52 23.28
C PHE A 10 10.24 32.32 21.83
N MET A 11 10.33 33.43 21.13
CA MET A 11 10.11 33.67 19.72
C MET A 11 11.32 33.12 18.95
N GLY A 12 11.09 32.43 17.84
CA GLY A 12 12.16 31.87 17.01
C GLY A 12 11.69 31.59 15.59
N LEU A 13 11.34 32.66 14.88
CA LEU A 13 10.99 32.68 13.47
C LEU A 13 12.29 32.69 12.64
N THR A 14 12.53 31.64 11.85
CA THR A 14 13.56 31.66 10.79
C THR A 14 12.91 31.24 9.48
N VAL A 15 12.52 32.23 8.69
CA VAL A 15 12.19 32.11 7.28
C VAL A 15 13.45 32.45 6.49
N MET A 16 13.92 31.56 5.61
CA MET A 16 14.59 31.99 4.38
C MET A 16 14.44 30.94 3.29
N ALA A 17 13.76 31.38 2.23
CA ALA A 17 13.57 30.69 0.96
C ALA A 17 14.81 30.79 0.09
N LEU A 18 15.05 29.79 -0.76
CA LEU A 18 15.63 30.01 -2.09
C LEU A 18 14.98 29.05 -3.11
N LEU A 19 14.14 29.66 -3.94
CA LEU A 19 13.68 29.17 -5.22
C LEU A 19 14.84 29.26 -6.22
N SER A 20 15.17 28.16 -6.89
CA SER A 20 15.94 28.19 -8.13
C SER A 20 15.18 27.42 -9.19
N GLY A 21 14.38 28.17 -9.96
CA GLY A 21 13.83 27.74 -11.23
C GLY A 21 14.81 28.03 -12.36
N CYS A 22 14.98 27.05 -13.24
CA CYS A 22 15.36 27.22 -14.65
C CYS A 22 14.20 26.58 -15.43
N GLY A 23 13.56 27.19 -16.42
CA GLY A 23 14.05 28.14 -17.40
C GLY A 23 13.63 27.59 -18.75
N LEU A 24 12.33 27.76 -19.06
CA LEU A 24 11.72 27.59 -20.39
C LEU A 24 12.51 28.41 -21.43
N LEU A 25 12.98 27.78 -22.49
CA LEU A 25 13.43 28.45 -23.71
C LEU A 25 12.68 27.86 -24.92
N LEU A 26 11.60 28.55 -25.27
CA LEU A 26 10.88 28.52 -26.55
C LEU A 26 11.53 29.52 -27.52
N GLY A 27 11.50 29.21 -28.81
CA GLY A 27 11.81 30.11 -29.94
C GLY A 27 12.50 29.32 -31.06
N ALA A 28 11.84 28.77 -32.08
CA ALA A 28 10.81 29.31 -32.98
C ALA A 28 11.26 30.62 -33.66
N ASP A 29 12.03 30.49 -34.74
CA ASP A 29 12.27 31.55 -35.71
C ASP A 29 11.67 31.16 -37.07
N LYS A 30 10.94 32.10 -37.64
CA LYS A 30 10.06 31.98 -38.81
C LYS A 30 10.24 33.26 -39.64
N GLY A 31 10.70 33.11 -40.88
CA GLY A 31 10.63 34.11 -41.96
C GLY A 31 10.86 33.39 -43.30
N SER A 32 9.88 33.31 -44.22
CA SER A 32 9.53 34.28 -45.29
C SER A 32 10.77 34.70 -46.11
N ASP A 33 10.83 34.62 -47.45
CA ASP A 33 9.78 34.86 -48.44
C ASP A 33 10.16 34.40 -49.89
N GLU A 34 9.11 34.21 -50.71
CA GLU A 34 8.99 34.34 -52.19
C GLU A 34 9.83 33.54 -53.24
N GLY A 35 9.15 32.57 -53.89
CA GLY A 35 8.69 32.73 -55.30
C GLY A 35 9.45 32.06 -56.46
N LYS A 36 8.89 30.97 -57.05
CA LYS A 36 8.43 30.86 -58.46
C LYS A 36 8.09 29.42 -58.91
N GLN A 37 7.10 29.37 -59.79
CA GLN A 37 6.31 28.30 -60.40
C GLN A 37 7.05 27.58 -61.55
N ASP A 38 6.98 26.24 -61.66
CA ASP A 38 6.46 25.51 -62.84
C ASP A 38 6.34 23.98 -62.65
N ASP A 39 5.48 23.39 -63.48
CA ASP A 39 4.88 22.05 -63.46
C ASP A 39 5.82 20.82 -63.58
N GLN A 40 5.31 19.69 -63.05
CA GLN A 40 5.13 18.38 -63.71
C GLN A 40 5.74 17.13 -63.01
N ALA A 41 4.80 16.28 -62.54
CA ALA A 41 4.82 14.82 -62.43
C ALA A 41 6.01 14.12 -61.73
N LYS A 42 5.72 13.52 -60.57
CA LYS A 42 6.14 12.15 -60.22
C LYS A 42 5.32 11.59 -59.06
N GLU A 43 4.71 10.45 -59.32
CA GLU A 43 4.25 9.45 -58.35
C GLU A 43 5.39 9.02 -57.40
N GLU A 44 4.99 8.45 -56.25
CA GLU A 44 5.81 7.82 -55.20
C GLU A 44 6.52 8.85 -54.30
N THR A 45 6.19 8.99 -53.00
CA THR A 45 6.40 7.97 -51.97
C THR A 45 5.51 8.27 -50.75
N GLU A 46 4.37 7.59 -50.62
CA GLU A 46 3.64 7.40 -49.34
C GLU A 46 4.13 6.09 -48.70
N GLU A 47 5.43 5.99 -48.43
CA GLU A 47 6.02 4.85 -47.71
C GLU A 47 7.05 5.33 -46.66
N GLU A 48 6.73 6.38 -45.91
CA GLU A 48 7.48 6.72 -44.68
C GLU A 48 6.52 7.09 -43.55
N LYS A 49 5.61 6.17 -43.21
CA LYS A 49 4.85 6.23 -41.97
C LYS A 49 4.34 4.86 -41.55
N LYS A 50 5.23 3.86 -41.51
CA LYS A 50 4.90 2.52 -41.00
C LYS A 50 6.15 1.74 -40.58
N LYS A 51 7.02 2.35 -39.77
CA LYS A 51 8.14 1.67 -39.10
C LYS A 51 8.47 2.23 -37.71
N GLU A 52 7.48 2.78 -37.01
CA GLU A 52 7.64 3.14 -35.57
C GLU A 52 6.68 2.36 -34.65
N ASP A 53 5.71 1.62 -35.20
CA ASP A 53 4.70 0.90 -34.38
C ASP A 53 5.10 -0.54 -34.00
N ASP A 54 6.28 -1.03 -34.40
CA ASP A 54 6.75 -2.38 -34.05
C ASP A 54 7.75 -2.40 -32.88
N GLU A 55 8.24 -1.24 -32.40
CA GLU A 55 9.21 -1.18 -31.29
C GLU A 55 8.54 -1.21 -29.91
N TYR A 56 7.22 -1.05 -29.85
CA TYR A 56 6.42 -1.01 -28.62
C TYR A 56 5.23 -1.99 -28.60
N ALA A 57 5.15 -2.91 -29.57
CA ALA A 57 4.05 -3.88 -29.66
C ALA A 57 3.95 -4.83 -28.44
N GLU A 58 5.02 -4.89 -27.63
CA GLU A 58 5.10 -5.67 -26.38
C GLU A 58 4.97 -4.81 -25.11
N ALA A 59 4.76 -3.50 -25.23
CA ALA A 59 4.58 -2.63 -24.08
C ALA A 59 3.31 -3.03 -23.30
N GLN A 60 3.47 -3.33 -22.01
CA GLN A 60 2.35 -3.67 -21.13
C GLN A 60 1.85 -2.43 -20.41
N GLU A 61 0.52 -2.33 -20.24
CA GLU A 61 -0.05 -1.30 -19.37
C GLU A 61 0.42 -1.52 -17.93
N SER A 62 0.58 -0.43 -17.18
CA SER A 62 0.91 -0.53 -15.77
C SER A 62 -0.28 -1.10 -14.99
N ASN A 63 -0.01 -2.00 -14.06
CA ASN A 63 -1.03 -2.49 -13.13
C ASN A 63 -1.51 -1.39 -12.18
N GLU A 64 -2.72 -1.56 -11.65
CA GLU A 64 -3.23 -0.71 -10.57
C GLU A 64 -2.32 -0.80 -9.34
N THR A 65 -2.11 0.34 -8.68
CA THR A 65 -1.36 0.44 -7.41
C THR A 65 -2.23 1.13 -6.38
N TYR A 66 -2.03 0.80 -5.11
CA TYR A 66 -2.84 1.28 -4.00
C TYR A 66 -1.96 1.89 -2.93
N GLU A 67 -2.51 2.80 -2.13
CA GLU A 67 -1.86 3.24 -0.91
C GLU A 67 -1.69 2.04 0.03
N GLU A 68 -0.46 1.84 0.53
CA GLU A 68 -0.16 0.73 1.44
C GLU A 68 -0.03 1.18 2.90
N ILE A 69 -0.67 0.43 3.79
CA ILE A 69 -0.48 0.54 5.23
C ILE A 69 0.78 -0.24 5.59
N LYS A 70 1.74 0.45 6.21
CA LYS A 70 2.96 -0.19 6.70
C LYS A 70 2.63 -1.18 7.81
N PHE A 71 3.26 -2.34 7.77
CA PHE A 71 3.09 -3.36 8.79
C PHE A 71 4.39 -4.12 9.06
N ARG A 72 4.44 -4.77 10.22
CA ARG A 72 5.51 -5.70 10.59
C ARG A 72 4.91 -6.98 11.18
N PRO A 73 5.25 -8.17 10.65
CA PRO A 73 4.85 -9.43 11.26
C PRO A 73 5.42 -9.58 12.68
N ILE A 74 4.61 -10.08 13.61
CA ILE A 74 5.04 -10.36 14.97
C ILE A 74 5.61 -11.77 15.03
N SER A 75 6.86 -11.88 15.49
CA SER A 75 7.47 -13.14 15.88
C SER A 75 7.31 -13.34 17.39
N TRP A 76 6.78 -14.48 17.79
CA TRP A 76 6.46 -14.79 19.19
C TRP A 76 7.57 -15.59 19.83
N ILE A 77 8.27 -14.99 20.80
CA ILE A 77 9.25 -15.69 21.64
C ILE A 77 8.49 -16.27 22.85
N GLY A 78 8.52 -17.59 23.03
CA GLY A 78 7.83 -18.27 24.13
C GLY A 78 6.41 -18.78 23.81
N GLY A 79 5.99 -18.69 22.54
CA GLY A 79 4.70 -19.16 22.07
C GLY A 79 3.73 -18.01 21.79
N ALA A 80 2.94 -18.15 20.72
CA ALA A 80 1.88 -17.20 20.40
C ALA A 80 0.66 -17.42 21.33
N PRO A 81 -0.19 -16.40 21.55
CA PRO A 81 -1.46 -16.56 22.26
C PRO A 81 -2.32 -17.67 21.66
N ASP A 82 -3.29 -18.22 22.39
CA ASP A 82 -4.20 -19.24 21.84
C ASP A 82 -4.98 -18.72 20.63
N ARG A 83 -5.37 -19.65 19.74
CA ARG A 83 -6.19 -19.32 18.56
C ARG A 83 -7.60 -18.92 18.98
N GLN A 84 -8.21 -18.05 18.19
CA GLN A 84 -9.62 -17.70 18.37
C GLN A 84 -10.49 -18.92 18.04
N GLY A 85 -11.61 -19.10 18.75
CA GLY A 85 -12.51 -20.23 18.50
C GLY A 85 -13.22 -20.20 17.15
N LYS A 86 -13.18 -19.06 16.46
CA LYS A 86 -13.67 -18.84 15.09
C LYS A 86 -12.58 -18.15 14.29
N GLY A 87 -12.66 -18.24 12.96
CA GLY A 87 -11.86 -17.39 12.10
C GLY A 87 -12.37 -15.95 12.06
N GLY A 88 -11.58 -15.05 11.49
CA GLY A 88 -11.89 -13.64 11.45
C GLY A 88 -10.67 -12.73 11.39
N ILE A 89 -10.95 -11.45 11.57
CA ILE A 89 -9.96 -10.36 11.60
C ILE A 89 -10.25 -9.51 12.84
N TRP A 90 -9.21 -9.23 13.63
CA TRP A 90 -9.32 -8.43 14.84
C TRP A 90 -8.27 -7.32 14.82
N VAL A 91 -8.73 -6.10 15.08
CA VAL A 91 -7.87 -4.96 15.38
C VAL A 91 -7.85 -4.78 16.89
N TYR A 92 -6.65 -4.81 17.46
CA TYR A 92 -6.37 -4.57 18.86
C TYR A 92 -5.61 -3.27 19.03
N ASN A 93 -6.03 -2.48 20.02
CA ASN A 93 -5.41 -1.20 20.38
C ASN A 93 -5.36 -1.08 21.90
N GLU A 94 -4.78 0.00 22.40
CA GLU A 94 -4.64 0.32 23.84
C GLU A 94 -5.90 0.10 24.69
N SER A 95 -7.08 0.39 24.14
CA SER A 95 -8.35 0.25 24.86
C SER A 95 -9.00 -1.13 24.70
N LYS A 96 -8.60 -1.88 23.67
CA LYS A 96 -9.26 -3.11 23.22
C LYS A 96 -8.21 -4.13 22.80
N HIS A 97 -7.62 -4.81 23.78
CA HIS A 97 -6.73 -5.94 23.54
C HIS A 97 -6.96 -7.04 24.60
N PRO A 98 -6.63 -8.31 24.31
CA PRO A 98 -6.65 -9.37 25.32
C PRO A 98 -5.64 -9.08 26.45
N GLY A 99 -6.01 -9.37 27.69
CA GLY A 99 -5.16 -9.10 28.86
C GLY A 99 -3.92 -9.99 28.98
N ASN A 100 -3.82 -11.05 28.17
CA ASN A 100 -2.67 -11.96 28.15
C ASN A 100 -1.65 -11.62 27.05
N PHE A 101 -1.74 -10.46 26.42
CA PHE A 101 -0.71 -10.00 25.50
C PHE A 101 0.54 -9.60 26.28
N PRO A 102 1.74 -9.92 25.76
CA PRO A 102 2.99 -9.48 26.36
C PRO A 102 3.02 -7.97 26.62
N ASP A 103 3.61 -7.58 27.74
CA ASP A 103 3.89 -6.17 28.06
C ASP A 103 4.89 -5.52 27.07
N SER A 104 5.46 -6.30 26.13
CA SER A 104 6.37 -5.81 25.10
C SER A 104 5.68 -5.09 23.93
N PHE A 105 4.36 -4.96 23.97
CA PHE A 105 3.62 -4.12 23.01
C PHE A 105 3.51 -2.70 23.56
N ASP A 106 4.02 -1.74 22.79
CA ASP A 106 3.79 -0.32 23.07
C ASP A 106 2.48 0.11 22.42
N TRP A 107 1.38 -0.11 23.13
CA TRP A 107 0.03 0.25 22.69
C TRP A 107 -0.19 1.77 22.54
N SER A 108 0.75 2.58 23.04
CA SER A 108 0.68 4.03 22.86
C SER A 108 1.06 4.44 21.43
N GLU A 109 1.86 3.61 20.74
CA GLU A 109 2.44 3.88 19.42
C GLU A 109 1.88 2.98 18.30
N GLU A 110 1.42 1.77 18.64
CA GLU A 110 1.09 0.74 17.65
C GLU A 110 -0.25 0.05 17.94
N ASP A 111 -0.94 -0.32 16.86
CA ASP A 111 -2.05 -1.27 16.90
C ASP A 111 -1.61 -2.65 16.40
N VAL A 112 -2.39 -3.68 16.74
CA VAL A 112 -2.13 -5.06 16.32
C VAL A 112 -3.30 -5.60 15.51
N LEU A 113 -3.00 -6.08 14.30
CA LEU A 113 -3.94 -6.80 13.44
C LEU A 113 -3.72 -8.32 13.59
N LEU A 114 -4.77 -9.04 13.95
CA LEU A 114 -4.81 -10.50 13.91
C LEU A 114 -5.67 -10.94 12.72
N ILE A 115 -5.12 -11.84 11.90
CA ILE A 115 -5.85 -12.54 10.84
C ILE A 115 -5.81 -14.04 11.18
N GLN A 116 -6.98 -14.69 11.21
CA GLN A 116 -7.10 -16.14 11.38
C GLN A 116 -8.10 -16.70 10.37
N ILE A 117 -7.66 -17.67 9.58
CA ILE A 117 -8.47 -18.30 8.53
C ILE A 117 -8.90 -19.68 9.04
N ASN A 118 -10.20 -19.90 9.20
CA ASN A 118 -10.72 -21.16 9.75
C ASN A 118 -11.36 -22.09 8.70
N GLU A 119 -11.26 -21.75 7.42
CA GLU A 119 -11.68 -22.66 6.35
C GLU A 119 -10.85 -23.94 6.35
N SER A 120 -11.54 -25.08 6.26
CA SER A 120 -10.94 -26.41 6.36
C SER A 120 -9.83 -26.67 5.33
N GLN A 121 -9.99 -26.15 4.11
CA GLN A 121 -9.02 -26.30 3.02
C GLN A 121 -7.66 -25.63 3.28
N TYR A 122 -7.60 -24.69 4.24
CA TYR A 122 -6.37 -23.98 4.57
C TYR A 122 -5.75 -24.46 5.89
N LYS A 123 -6.34 -25.44 6.57
CA LYS A 123 -5.74 -26.02 7.78
C LYS A 123 -4.36 -26.59 7.48
N GLY A 124 -3.43 -26.36 8.41
CA GLY A 124 -2.03 -26.75 8.27
C GLY A 124 -1.20 -25.87 7.34
N LYS A 125 -1.79 -24.84 6.73
CA LYS A 125 -1.04 -23.84 5.97
C LYS A 125 -0.46 -22.75 6.87
N LYS A 126 0.59 -22.11 6.39
CA LYS A 126 1.17 -20.90 6.99
C LYS A 126 0.62 -19.68 6.26
N LEU A 127 0.16 -18.70 7.04
CA LEU A 127 -0.31 -17.43 6.52
C LEU A 127 0.82 -16.41 6.48
N ASN A 128 1.10 -15.88 5.28
CA ASN A 128 1.97 -14.73 5.07
C ASN A 128 1.14 -13.58 4.50
N VAL A 129 1.33 -12.36 5.02
CA VAL A 129 0.71 -11.15 4.46
C VAL A 129 1.74 -10.44 3.59
N ARG A 130 1.34 -10.13 2.36
CA ARG A 130 2.17 -9.48 1.34
C ARG A 130 1.88 -7.99 1.24
N GLY A 131 0.65 -7.58 1.52
CA GLY A 131 0.23 -6.17 1.46
C GLY A 131 -1.01 -5.89 2.28
N LEU A 132 -1.09 -4.66 2.79
CA LEU A 132 -2.31 -4.06 3.36
C LEU A 132 -2.64 -2.83 2.52
N GLN A 133 -3.58 -2.96 1.60
CA GLN A 133 -3.84 -1.97 0.56
C GLN A 133 -5.17 -1.26 0.82
N LYS A 134 -5.15 0.07 0.93
CA LYS A 134 -6.38 0.87 0.99
C LYS A 134 -6.98 0.93 -0.41
N VAL A 135 -8.01 0.14 -0.64
CA VAL A 135 -8.72 0.08 -1.94
C VAL A 135 -9.89 1.07 -1.98
N ARG A 136 -10.38 1.49 -0.81
CA ARG A 136 -11.38 2.54 -0.59
C ARG A 136 -11.12 3.21 0.77
N ASP A 137 -11.76 4.35 1.00
CA ASP A 137 -11.67 5.11 2.26
C ASP A 137 -11.97 4.27 3.50
N ASP A 138 -12.85 3.26 3.40
CA ASP A 138 -13.27 2.40 4.50
C ASP A 138 -12.93 0.91 4.30
N VAL A 139 -12.11 0.56 3.30
CA VAL A 139 -11.77 -0.84 2.98
C VAL A 139 -10.29 -1.05 2.73
N VAL A 140 -9.73 -1.99 3.50
CA VAL A 140 -8.39 -2.53 3.32
C VAL A 140 -8.47 -3.91 2.69
N ARG A 141 -7.77 -4.10 1.57
CA ARG A 141 -7.46 -5.42 1.02
C ARG A 141 -6.20 -5.97 1.70
N ILE A 142 -6.31 -7.16 2.28
CA ILE A 142 -5.21 -7.93 2.83
C ILE A 142 -4.79 -8.93 1.77
N VAL A 143 -3.63 -8.70 1.14
CA VAL A 143 -3.07 -9.63 0.15
C VAL A 143 -2.27 -10.69 0.90
N VAL A 144 -2.61 -11.96 0.70
CA VAL A 144 -2.04 -13.08 1.45
C VAL A 144 -1.41 -14.13 0.54
N ASN A 145 -0.47 -14.87 1.12
CA ASN A 145 0.07 -16.09 0.56
C ASN A 145 -0.05 -17.20 1.61
N LEU A 146 -0.57 -18.36 1.21
CA LEU A 146 -0.81 -19.53 2.06
C LEU A 146 0.13 -20.66 1.65
N GLU A 147 1.15 -20.92 2.46
CA GLU A 147 2.22 -21.89 2.17
C GLU A 147 1.94 -23.22 2.90
N GLU A 148 2.39 -24.35 2.33
CA GLU A 148 2.22 -25.70 2.90
C GLU A 148 3.15 -25.96 4.13
N ASP A 149 4.01 -25.03 4.50
CA ASP A 149 4.97 -25.13 5.61
C ASP A 149 4.37 -24.72 6.97
N GLY A 150 3.05 -24.85 7.12
CA GLY A 150 2.37 -24.56 8.38
C GLY A 150 2.58 -25.65 9.43
N THR A 151 1.92 -25.48 10.58
CA THR A 151 2.10 -26.34 11.76
C THR A 151 0.85 -27.16 12.01
N GLY A 152 0.97 -28.49 11.88
CA GLY A 152 -0.10 -29.45 12.19
C GLY A 152 -1.36 -29.24 11.35
N ASP A 153 -2.53 -29.52 11.93
CA ASP A 153 -3.84 -29.30 11.31
C ASP A 153 -4.49 -27.97 11.76
N ASP A 154 -3.67 -27.05 12.27
CA ASP A 154 -4.17 -25.83 12.85
C ASP A 154 -4.63 -24.81 11.79
N ALA A 155 -5.59 -23.97 12.16
CA ALA A 155 -5.97 -22.80 11.37
C ALA A 155 -4.78 -21.84 11.16
N PRO A 156 -4.49 -21.41 9.92
CA PRO A 156 -3.49 -20.39 9.64
C PRO A 156 -3.80 -19.09 10.38
N ARG A 157 -2.76 -18.49 10.97
CA ARG A 157 -2.90 -17.28 11.75
C ARG A 157 -1.64 -16.44 11.70
N LEU A 158 -1.82 -15.12 11.59
CA LEU A 158 -0.73 -14.15 11.65
C LEU A 158 -1.14 -12.92 12.47
N TYR A 159 -0.18 -12.38 13.21
CA TYR A 159 -0.31 -11.10 13.90
C TYR A 159 0.64 -10.08 13.26
N LEU A 160 0.15 -8.87 13.03
CA LEU A 160 0.92 -7.76 12.47
C LEU A 160 0.86 -6.56 13.40
N LYS A 161 1.97 -5.83 13.53
CA LYS A 161 2.01 -4.46 14.06
C LYS A 161 1.74 -3.47 12.94
N VAL A 162 0.94 -2.46 13.20
CA VAL A 162 0.67 -1.32 12.30
C VAL A 162 0.74 -0.02 13.08
N ASP A 163 0.87 1.10 12.37
CA ASP A 163 0.85 2.43 12.98
C ASP A 163 -0.50 2.66 13.68
N LYS A 164 -0.49 3.33 14.84
CA LYS A 164 -1.71 3.60 15.63
C LYS A 164 -2.77 4.34 14.81
N GLY A 165 -4.00 3.84 14.88
CA GLY A 165 -5.17 4.38 14.18
C GLY A 165 -5.20 4.11 12.68
N ALA A 166 -4.21 3.41 12.11
CA ALA A 166 -4.17 3.14 10.67
C ALA A 166 -5.32 2.23 10.18
N LEU A 167 -5.95 1.49 11.11
CA LEU A 167 -7.02 0.52 10.84
C LEU A 167 -8.35 0.91 11.48
N ASP A 168 -8.47 2.12 12.03
CA ASP A 168 -9.69 2.58 12.68
C ASP A 168 -10.86 2.61 11.68
N ASP A 169 -11.99 2.03 12.09
CA ASP A 169 -13.23 1.90 11.32
C ASP A 169 -13.10 1.20 9.94
N MET A 170 -11.96 0.55 9.68
CA MET A 170 -11.72 -0.15 8.42
C MET A 170 -12.47 -1.49 8.34
N LYS A 171 -12.97 -1.79 7.14
CA LYS A 171 -13.43 -3.12 6.75
C LYS A 171 -12.33 -3.85 5.99
N PHE A 172 -12.42 -5.16 5.96
CA PHE A 172 -11.37 -5.99 5.40
C PHE A 172 -11.90 -6.95 4.34
N VAL A 173 -11.11 -7.12 3.29
CA VAL A 173 -11.24 -8.21 2.32
C VAL A 173 -9.90 -8.93 2.28
N VAL A 174 -9.91 -10.27 2.29
CA VAL A 174 -8.69 -11.07 2.18
C VAL A 174 -8.65 -11.70 0.80
N GLU A 175 -7.55 -11.51 0.08
CA GLU A 175 -7.35 -12.05 -1.26
C GLU A 175 -5.96 -12.67 -1.38
N THR A 176 -5.83 -13.74 -2.18
CA THR A 176 -4.52 -14.26 -2.57
C THR A 176 -3.81 -13.29 -3.53
N GLU A 177 -2.52 -13.50 -3.77
CA GLU A 177 -1.75 -12.72 -4.76
C GLU A 177 -2.36 -12.79 -6.17
N ASP A 178 -3.07 -13.89 -6.49
CA ASP A 178 -3.76 -14.10 -7.76
C ASP A 178 -5.18 -13.49 -7.80
N GLY A 179 -5.62 -12.85 -6.71
CA GLY A 179 -6.92 -12.19 -6.59
C GLY A 179 -8.07 -13.10 -6.15
N GLU A 180 -7.80 -14.33 -5.71
CA GLU A 180 -8.84 -15.21 -5.19
C GLU A 180 -9.27 -14.77 -3.79
N LYS A 181 -10.58 -14.66 -3.55
CA LYS A 181 -11.11 -14.29 -2.24
C LYS A 181 -10.94 -15.43 -1.24
N VAL A 182 -10.42 -15.10 -0.07
CA VAL A 182 -10.27 -16.01 1.07
C VAL A 182 -11.32 -15.63 2.11
N ASN A 183 -12.21 -16.56 2.48
CA ASN A 183 -13.09 -16.33 3.61
C ASN A 183 -12.34 -16.68 4.89
N THR A 184 -12.36 -15.77 5.86
CA THR A 184 -11.73 -16.05 7.14
C THR A 184 -12.60 -16.96 8.02
N ASN A 185 -13.92 -16.97 7.79
CA ASN A 185 -14.88 -17.76 8.55
C ASN A 185 -15.18 -19.11 7.89
N GLU A 186 -15.77 -20.01 8.66
CA GLU A 186 -16.30 -21.31 8.20
C GLU A 186 -17.74 -21.16 7.67
#